data_AF-B1W1X4-F1
#
_entry.id   AF-B1W1X4-F1
#
_cell.length_a   1.000
_cell.length_b   1.000
_cell.length_c   1.000
_cell.angle_alpha   90.00
_cell.angle_beta   90.00
_cell.angle_gamma   90.00
#
_symmetry.space_group_name_H-M   'P 1'
#
loop_
_entity.id
_entity.type
_entity.pdbx_description
1 polymer ?
#
loop_
_entity_poly.entity_id
_entity_poly.type
_entity_poly.pdbx_seq_one_letter_code
_entity_poly.pdbx_strand_id
1 'polypeptide(L)'
;MTGRERYPERVATGGARDGGPGPGSAGAGGAPVDGTARPGAGGDGPEAPEAWRGSESPVAPRGPEAPAASRGPESPVAWRVPDALSARVPAEQRGSGRDDVRLLVSRGCAVSHHAFRELPGQVRAGDVLVVNTSMTLPAAVNGRVGGERVVVHFSTRGADGRWAVELRAPGRAGATGPRPGGPAGAVVRLPGGRALVLEEPLGPVAGARLWWARTPERVPELLRRYGRPIRYGYTERDQPLSAYRTVFATPSQDGSGSAEMPSAGRPFTAALVAGLVRRGVLFAPLSLHTGVASAEAHEPPYPERFAVPAATAWLVNAVRAARGGDRAAGGRVIAVGTTAVRALESAAGADGVVRQAEGWTDLVVTPRRGVRVVDGLLTGLHEPEASHLLMLEAVAGREALRLGYEAALQERYLWHEFGDVHLILPDEERDAPNCFSNEW
;
A
#
# COMPACT_ATOMS: atom_id res chain seq x y z
N MET A 1 38.31 -35.43 24.32
CA MET A 1 38.91 -34.47 23.37
C MET A 1 37.95 -33.26 23.33
N THR A 2 38.12 -32.20 24.12
CA THR A 2 39.09 -31.06 23.99
C THR A 2 38.88 -30.24 22.72
N GLY A 3 38.57 -28.93 22.72
CA GLY A 3 38.19 -27.96 23.76
C GLY A 3 36.96 -27.15 23.31
N ARG A 4 36.23 -26.37 24.13
CA ARG A 4 36.61 -25.26 25.04
C ARG A 4 37.39 -24.12 24.38
N GLU A 5 36.67 -23.06 24.03
CA GLU A 5 37.11 -21.68 24.22
C GLU A 5 36.00 -20.86 24.90
N ARG A 6 36.40 -19.99 25.82
CA ARG A 6 35.62 -18.98 26.56
C ARG A 6 36.48 -17.71 26.62
N TYR A 7 35.85 -16.61 27.06
CA TYR A 7 36.37 -15.35 27.63
C TYR A 7 36.04 -14.10 26.78
N PRO A 8 35.77 -12.93 27.42
CA PRO A 8 35.01 -12.79 28.67
C PRO A 8 34.04 -11.59 28.72
N GLU A 9 33.18 -11.58 29.74
CA GLU A 9 32.54 -10.36 30.24
C GLU A 9 33.56 -9.47 30.99
N ARG A 10 33.27 -8.17 31.11
CA ARG A 10 33.79 -7.30 32.17
C ARG A 10 32.65 -6.50 32.79
N VAL A 11 32.64 -6.46 34.12
CA VAL A 11 31.76 -5.66 34.98
C VAL A 11 32.64 -4.92 36.00
N ALA A 12 32.09 -3.88 36.64
CA ALA A 12 32.61 -3.13 37.80
C ALA A 12 33.64 -2.00 37.48
N THR A 13 33.66 -0.84 38.18
CA THR A 13 32.78 -0.25 39.23
C THR A 13 33.18 1.22 39.49
N GLY A 14 32.21 2.08 39.85
CA GLY A 14 32.42 3.33 40.64
C GLY A 14 33.15 4.51 39.97
N GLY A 15 33.00 5.77 40.40
CA GLY A 15 32.05 6.34 41.38
C GLY A 15 32.45 7.78 41.82
N ALA A 16 31.47 8.58 42.27
CA ALA A 16 31.59 9.90 42.94
C ALA A 16 32.00 11.11 42.03
N ARG A 17 31.19 12.20 41.93
CA ARG A 17 31.13 13.43 42.78
C ARG A 17 32.32 14.39 42.54
N ASP A 18 32.24 15.72 42.61
CA ASP A 18 31.17 16.72 42.80
C ASP A 18 31.67 18.05 42.15
N GLY A 19 30.82 19.09 42.01
CA GLY A 19 31.32 20.47 41.81
C GLY A 19 30.56 21.40 40.85
N GLY A 20 29.48 22.03 41.33
CA GLY A 20 29.19 23.42 40.97
C GLY A 20 30.07 24.39 41.78
N PRO A 21 30.01 25.73 41.60
CA PRO A 21 28.78 26.50 41.39
C PRO A 21 28.83 27.57 40.27
N GLY A 22 27.71 28.29 40.06
CA GLY A 22 27.66 29.57 39.31
C GLY A 22 27.94 30.77 40.25
N PRO A 23 27.29 31.95 40.10
CA PRO A 23 26.40 32.42 39.03
C PRO A 23 26.65 33.90 38.58
N GLY A 24 25.80 34.42 37.69
CA GLY A 24 25.55 35.87 37.52
C GLY A 24 25.15 36.27 36.08
N SER A 25 24.41 37.34 35.78
CA SER A 25 23.35 38.12 36.47
C SER A 25 23.13 39.45 35.69
N ALA A 26 21.87 39.82 35.39
CA ALA A 26 21.42 41.12 34.81
C ALA A 26 21.98 41.50 33.41
N GLY A 27 21.33 42.34 32.59
CA GLY A 27 20.02 43.02 32.63
C GLY A 27 19.62 43.43 31.18
N ALA A 28 18.34 43.57 30.80
CA ALA A 28 17.44 44.71 31.04
C ALA A 28 17.31 45.67 29.81
N GLY A 29 16.05 46.02 29.45
CA GLY A 29 15.70 47.26 28.72
C GLY A 29 15.37 47.14 27.21
N GLY A 30 14.29 47.83 26.77
CA GLY A 30 14.19 48.32 25.39
C GLY A 30 12.95 47.97 24.54
N ALA A 31 11.77 48.49 24.89
CA ALA A 31 10.78 48.99 23.93
C ALA A 31 10.82 50.55 24.04
N PRO A 32 10.31 51.40 23.10
CA PRO A 32 8.89 51.37 22.64
C PRO A 32 8.58 51.96 21.22
N VAL A 33 7.26 52.11 20.97
CA VAL A 33 6.48 53.04 20.08
C VAL A 33 6.48 52.99 18.54
N ASP A 34 5.25 52.74 18.04
CA ASP A 34 4.42 53.52 17.09
C ASP A 34 4.95 54.16 15.79
N GLY A 35 4.12 54.08 14.75
CA GLY A 35 4.27 54.78 13.47
C GLY A 35 3.09 54.55 12.51
N THR A 36 2.03 55.34 12.65
CA THR A 36 0.80 55.28 11.82
C THR A 36 0.95 55.84 10.40
N ALA A 37 0.12 55.35 9.46
CA ALA A 37 -0.72 56.13 8.50
C ALA A 37 -0.74 55.65 7.02
N ARG A 38 -1.97 55.49 6.51
CA ARG A 38 -2.41 55.68 5.10
C ARG A 38 -2.87 57.16 4.95
N PRO A 39 -2.94 57.82 3.76
CA PRO A 39 -4.00 57.57 2.75
C PRO A 39 -3.71 58.01 1.27
N GLY A 40 -4.73 57.89 0.39
CA GLY A 40 -4.81 58.50 -0.96
C GLY A 40 -4.32 57.58 -2.10
N ALA A 41 -5.06 57.20 -3.17
CA ALA A 41 -6.29 57.63 -3.86
C ALA A 41 -6.14 58.68 -4.99
N GLY A 42 -6.46 58.28 -6.23
CA GLY A 42 -6.87 59.14 -7.35
C GLY A 42 -5.88 59.29 -8.53
N GLY A 43 -6.39 59.29 -9.78
CA GLY A 43 -5.74 59.96 -10.93
C GLY A 43 -5.42 59.14 -12.19
N ASP A 44 -6.44 58.87 -13.00
CA ASP A 44 -6.54 58.91 -14.48
C ASP A 44 -5.39 58.50 -15.46
N GLY A 45 -5.82 57.98 -16.63
CA GLY A 45 -4.99 57.68 -17.82
C GLY A 45 -4.67 58.93 -18.67
N PRO A 46 -4.38 58.81 -19.99
CA PRO A 46 -4.90 57.83 -20.97
C PRO A 46 -3.77 56.91 -21.54
N GLU A 47 -3.82 56.20 -22.67
CA GLU A 47 -4.77 56.13 -23.81
C GLU A 47 -4.69 54.74 -24.52
N ALA A 48 -5.50 54.53 -25.58
CA ALA A 48 -5.43 53.35 -26.47
C ALA A 48 -5.79 53.71 -27.93
N PRO A 49 -5.33 52.96 -28.94
CA PRO A 49 -5.92 52.96 -30.28
C PRO A 49 -6.88 51.76 -30.48
N GLU A 50 -8.03 52.04 -31.10
CA GLU A 50 -9.08 51.08 -31.47
C GLU A 50 -8.68 50.18 -32.65
N ALA A 51 -9.34 49.01 -32.77
CA ALA A 51 -9.76 48.51 -34.08
C ALA A 51 -10.97 47.55 -33.99
N TRP A 52 -11.98 47.83 -34.82
CA TRP A 52 -13.08 46.96 -35.29
C TRP A 52 -14.28 46.64 -34.38
N ARG A 53 -15.45 47.09 -34.86
CA ARG A 53 -16.80 46.86 -34.33
C ARG A 53 -17.51 45.76 -35.14
N GLY A 54 -18.49 45.11 -34.50
CA GLY A 54 -19.76 44.81 -35.16
C GLY A 54 -20.08 43.34 -35.47
N SER A 55 -20.98 42.74 -34.68
CA SER A 55 -22.31 42.32 -35.18
C SER A 55 -23.13 41.71 -34.04
N GLU A 56 -24.45 41.87 -34.11
CA GLU A 56 -25.40 41.46 -33.06
C GLU A 56 -25.74 39.97 -33.14
N SER A 57 -25.93 39.32 -32.00
CA SER A 57 -26.28 37.89 -31.92
C SER A 57 -27.81 37.66 -32.06
N PRO A 58 -28.27 36.79 -32.97
CA PRO A 58 -29.65 36.32 -32.97
C PRO A 58 -29.86 35.23 -31.90
N VAL A 59 -31.02 35.27 -31.23
CA VAL A 59 -31.41 34.29 -30.20
C VAL A 59 -31.81 32.97 -30.86
N ALA A 60 -31.13 31.88 -30.48
CA ALA A 60 -31.45 30.51 -30.93
C ALA A 60 -32.54 29.84 -30.04
N PRO A 61 -33.36 28.92 -30.59
CA PRO A 61 -34.49 28.33 -29.88
C PRO A 61 -34.09 27.30 -28.81
N ARG A 62 -34.97 27.10 -27.83
CA ARG A 62 -34.79 26.11 -26.75
C ARG A 62 -34.79 24.68 -27.31
N GLY A 63 -33.70 23.96 -27.12
CA GLY A 63 -33.63 22.50 -27.32
C GLY A 63 -34.37 21.73 -26.21
N PRO A 64 -34.59 20.41 -26.39
CA PRO A 64 -35.32 19.57 -25.45
C PRO A 64 -34.57 19.44 -24.11
N GLU A 65 -35.32 19.18 -23.03
CA GLU A 65 -34.80 19.08 -21.67
C GLU A 65 -33.70 18.01 -21.55
N ALA A 66 -32.62 18.36 -20.86
CA ALA A 66 -31.56 17.41 -20.55
C ALA A 66 -32.10 16.31 -19.62
N PRO A 67 -31.73 15.03 -19.82
CA PRO A 67 -32.14 13.97 -18.91
C PRO A 67 -31.61 14.25 -17.50
N ALA A 68 -32.43 13.95 -16.49
CA ALA A 68 -32.16 14.23 -15.10
C ALA A 68 -30.74 13.76 -14.69
N ALA A 69 -30.02 14.63 -13.98
CA ALA A 69 -28.63 14.39 -13.58
C ALA A 69 -28.48 13.00 -12.95
N SER A 70 -27.65 12.16 -13.59
CA SER A 70 -27.29 10.86 -13.04
C SER A 70 -26.69 11.07 -11.66
N ARG A 71 -27.23 10.37 -10.65
CA ARG A 71 -26.63 10.36 -9.31
C ARG A 71 -25.16 10.00 -9.46
N GLY A 72 -24.29 10.81 -8.83
CA GLY A 72 -22.88 10.47 -8.70
C GLY A 72 -22.70 9.12 -8.00
N PRO A 73 -21.50 8.51 -8.04
CA PRO A 73 -21.24 7.25 -7.36
C PRO A 73 -21.64 7.37 -5.89
N GLU A 74 -22.57 6.52 -5.45
CA GLU A 74 -23.03 6.52 -4.06
C GLU A 74 -21.85 6.22 -3.14
N SER A 75 -21.63 7.10 -2.16
CA SER A 75 -20.51 7.05 -1.23
C SER A 75 -20.31 5.64 -0.66
N PRO A 76 -19.07 5.17 -0.46
CA PRO A 76 -18.84 3.94 0.29
C PRO A 76 -19.48 4.05 1.69
N VAL A 77 -19.92 2.91 2.21
CA VAL A 77 -20.45 2.81 3.57
C VAL A 77 -19.33 3.20 4.55
N ALA A 78 -19.52 4.28 5.30
CA ALA A 78 -18.45 4.89 6.08
C ALA A 78 -18.30 4.23 7.47
N TRP A 79 -17.47 3.18 7.55
CA TRP A 79 -17.15 2.51 8.82
C TRP A 79 -15.98 3.19 9.57
N ARG A 80 -16.26 3.97 10.62
CA ARG A 80 -15.16 4.46 11.47
C ARG A 80 -14.46 3.30 12.18
N VAL A 81 -13.23 2.99 11.78
CA VAL A 81 -12.34 2.05 12.46
C VAL A 81 -11.81 2.69 13.74
N PRO A 82 -12.01 2.09 14.94
CA PRO A 82 -11.44 2.63 16.17
C PRO A 82 -9.92 2.40 16.25
N ASP A 83 -9.16 3.40 16.69
CA ASP A 83 -7.71 3.35 16.95
C ASP A 83 -7.22 2.15 17.79
N ALA A 84 -8.11 1.56 18.59
CA ALA A 84 -7.84 0.39 19.42
C ALA A 84 -7.78 -0.92 18.62
N LEU A 85 -8.27 -0.93 17.37
CA LEU A 85 -8.23 -2.08 16.47
C LEU A 85 -7.01 -2.06 15.52
N SER A 86 -6.24 -0.96 15.48
CA SER A 86 -5.00 -0.91 14.69
C SER A 86 -3.94 -1.88 15.24
N ALA A 87 -3.35 -2.71 14.39
CA ALA A 87 -2.36 -3.72 14.80
C ALA A 87 -0.96 -3.13 15.12
N ARG A 88 -0.83 -2.42 16.25
CA ARG A 88 0.34 -1.58 16.59
C ARG A 88 1.72 -2.27 16.62
N VAL A 89 1.74 -3.59 16.68
CA VAL A 89 2.94 -4.46 16.59
C VAL A 89 2.66 -5.67 15.68
N PRO A 90 3.68 -6.38 15.18
CA PRO A 90 3.52 -7.68 14.52
C PRO A 90 2.83 -8.74 15.39
N ALA A 91 2.13 -9.69 14.75
CA ALA A 91 1.45 -10.81 15.42
C ALA A 91 2.40 -11.65 16.29
N GLU A 92 3.62 -11.91 15.81
CA GLU A 92 4.68 -12.63 16.54
C GLU A 92 5.25 -11.87 17.75
N GLN A 93 4.78 -10.65 18.04
CA GLN A 93 5.05 -9.93 19.29
C GLN A 93 3.84 -9.94 20.25
N ARG A 94 2.67 -10.40 19.79
CA ARG A 94 1.45 -10.58 20.61
C ARG A 94 1.21 -12.04 20.99
N GLY A 95 1.58 -12.97 20.11
CA GLY A 95 1.24 -14.40 20.19
C GLY A 95 2.37 -15.32 19.77
N SER A 96 2.00 -16.54 19.39
CA SER A 96 2.89 -17.68 19.14
C SER A 96 3.63 -17.67 17.80
N GLY A 97 3.19 -16.84 16.84
CA GLY A 97 3.73 -16.81 15.49
C GLY A 97 3.13 -15.72 14.61
N ARG A 98 3.52 -15.70 13.33
CA ARG A 98 2.96 -14.75 12.35
C ARG A 98 1.62 -15.19 11.77
N ASP A 99 1.32 -16.47 11.86
CA ASP A 99 0.02 -17.12 11.58
C ASP A 99 -0.94 -17.04 12.77
N ASP A 100 -0.53 -16.45 13.90
CA ASP A 100 -1.37 -16.17 15.06
C ASP A 100 -2.18 -14.87 14.85
N VAL A 101 -2.99 -14.89 13.80
CA VAL A 101 -3.95 -13.84 13.41
C VAL A 101 -5.30 -14.50 13.10
N ARG A 102 -6.37 -13.71 13.18
CA ARG A 102 -7.71 -14.17 12.81
C ARG A 102 -7.88 -14.18 11.30
N LEU A 103 -8.79 -15.03 10.85
CA LEU A 103 -9.26 -15.14 9.48
C LEU A 103 -10.77 -14.93 9.48
N LEU A 104 -11.22 -13.85 8.86
CA LEU A 104 -12.62 -13.66 8.49
C LEU A 104 -12.84 -14.37 7.16
N VAL A 105 -13.94 -15.09 7.00
CA VAL A 105 -14.31 -15.71 5.72
C VAL A 105 -15.69 -15.24 5.30
N SER A 106 -15.77 -14.59 4.13
CA SER A 106 -17.04 -14.29 3.45
C SER A 106 -17.23 -15.24 2.27
N ARG A 107 -18.41 -15.87 2.17
CA ARG A 107 -18.85 -16.69 1.04
C ARG A 107 -20.15 -16.07 0.53
N GLY A 108 -20.04 -15.24 -0.51
CA GLY A 108 -21.11 -14.27 -0.79
C GLY A 108 -21.42 -13.44 0.46
N CYS A 109 -22.69 -13.43 0.88
CA CYS A 109 -23.13 -12.69 2.08
C CYS A 109 -22.96 -13.46 3.41
N ALA A 110 -22.63 -14.76 3.37
CA ALA A 110 -22.39 -15.54 4.59
C ALA A 110 -21.01 -15.21 5.18
N VAL A 111 -20.94 -14.98 6.50
CA VAL A 111 -19.71 -14.63 7.21
C VAL A 111 -19.39 -15.66 8.30
N SER A 112 -18.11 -16.00 8.46
CA SER A 112 -17.64 -16.90 9.53
C SER A 112 -16.24 -16.53 10.03
N HIS A 113 -15.92 -16.96 11.24
CA HIS A 113 -14.73 -16.55 11.99
C HIS A 113 -13.82 -17.74 12.30
N HIS A 114 -12.53 -17.61 11.96
CA HIS A 114 -11.53 -18.67 12.04
C HIS A 114 -10.20 -18.10 12.54
N ALA A 115 -9.25 -18.96 12.89
CA ALA A 115 -7.83 -18.62 12.98
C ALA A 115 -7.16 -18.81 11.60
N PHE A 116 -6.11 -18.05 11.29
CA PHE A 116 -5.48 -18.14 9.96
C PHE A 116 -4.86 -19.51 9.65
N ARG A 117 -4.40 -20.24 10.67
CA ARG A 117 -3.99 -21.65 10.56
C ARG A 117 -5.07 -22.60 10.02
N GLU A 118 -6.34 -22.20 10.03
CA GLU A 118 -7.48 -22.96 9.54
C GLU A 118 -7.82 -22.66 8.06
N LEU A 119 -7.09 -21.74 7.42
CA LEU A 119 -7.14 -21.49 5.96
C LEU A 119 -7.16 -22.79 5.11
N PRO A 120 -6.43 -23.88 5.42
CA PRO A 120 -6.45 -25.11 4.62
C PRO A 120 -7.77 -25.89 4.68
N GLY A 121 -8.72 -25.50 5.54
CA GLY A 121 -10.11 -25.95 5.52
C GLY A 121 -11.06 -25.01 4.78
N GLN A 122 -10.61 -23.81 4.41
CA GLN A 122 -11.41 -22.78 3.74
C GLN A 122 -11.21 -22.72 2.21
N VAL A 123 -10.17 -23.40 1.72
CA VAL A 123 -9.85 -23.59 0.30
C VAL A 123 -9.93 -25.08 -0.08
N ARG A 124 -10.09 -25.36 -1.37
CA ARG A 124 -10.34 -26.68 -1.94
C ARG A 124 -9.13 -27.16 -2.76
N ALA A 125 -9.02 -28.47 -2.99
CA ALA A 125 -8.05 -29.00 -3.96
C ALA A 125 -8.32 -28.42 -5.35
N GLY A 126 -7.27 -28.03 -6.08
CA GLY A 126 -7.38 -27.36 -7.38
C GLY A 126 -7.53 -25.83 -7.31
N ASP A 127 -7.83 -25.23 -6.15
CA ASP A 127 -7.71 -23.77 -5.98
C ASP A 127 -6.25 -23.34 -6.22
N VAL A 128 -6.05 -22.18 -6.84
CA VAL A 128 -4.74 -21.56 -7.04
C VAL A 128 -4.62 -20.25 -6.28
N LEU A 129 -3.65 -20.19 -5.37
CA LEU A 129 -3.28 -18.97 -4.64
C LEU A 129 -2.25 -18.19 -5.47
N VAL A 130 -2.66 -17.04 -6.00
CA VAL A 130 -1.80 -16.13 -6.77
C VAL A 130 -1.07 -15.20 -5.79
N VAL A 131 0.25 -15.34 -5.68
CA VAL A 131 1.07 -14.69 -4.63
C VAL A 131 2.05 -13.68 -5.21
N ASN A 132 2.14 -12.49 -4.58
CA ASN A 132 3.16 -11.50 -4.92
C ASN A 132 4.50 -11.85 -4.24
N THR A 133 5.53 -12.10 -5.04
CA THR A 133 6.88 -12.46 -4.61
C THR A 133 7.81 -11.26 -4.43
N SER A 134 7.32 -10.03 -4.60
CA SER A 134 8.10 -8.82 -4.38
C SER A 134 8.63 -8.75 -2.95
N MET A 135 9.96 -8.65 -2.81
CA MET A 135 10.63 -8.47 -1.53
C MET A 135 10.54 -7.01 -1.08
N THR A 136 10.13 -6.77 0.17
CA THR A 136 10.20 -5.43 0.78
C THR A 136 11.65 -5.00 0.99
N LEU A 137 11.95 -3.79 0.55
CA LEU A 137 13.23 -3.12 0.68
C LEU A 137 13.29 -2.34 2.01
N PRO A 138 14.48 -2.16 2.60
CA PRO A 138 14.69 -1.20 3.68
C PRO A 138 14.72 0.23 3.10
N ALA A 139 13.55 0.70 2.65
CA ALA A 139 13.38 1.88 1.80
C ALA A 139 13.54 3.25 2.50
N ALA A 140 13.55 3.31 3.84
CA ALA A 140 13.69 4.55 4.59
C ALA A 140 15.16 4.82 4.98
N VAL A 141 15.76 5.89 4.45
CA VAL A 141 17.14 6.33 4.73
C VAL A 141 17.15 7.71 5.37
N ASN A 142 17.89 7.90 6.47
CA ASN A 142 18.04 9.21 7.10
C ASN A 142 18.99 10.09 6.28
N GLY A 143 18.63 11.36 6.06
CA GLY A 143 19.43 12.32 5.28
C GLY A 143 19.36 13.74 5.82
N ARG A 144 19.96 14.69 5.09
CA ARG A 144 19.86 16.12 5.39
C ARG A 144 19.69 16.98 4.14
N VAL A 145 18.87 18.03 4.24
CA VAL A 145 18.71 19.09 3.22
C VAL A 145 18.97 20.42 3.90
N GLY A 146 19.89 21.25 3.38
CA GLY A 146 20.23 22.54 4.01
C GLY A 146 20.73 22.45 5.46
N GLY A 147 21.19 21.28 5.91
CA GLY A 147 21.55 21.00 7.31
C GLY A 147 20.39 20.43 8.16
N GLU A 148 19.15 20.67 7.78
CA GLU A 148 17.95 20.10 8.41
C GLU A 148 17.90 18.58 8.25
N ARG A 149 17.35 17.84 9.22
CA ARG A 149 17.22 16.38 9.14
C ARG A 149 15.96 16.01 8.35
N VAL A 150 16.09 15.05 7.43
CA VAL A 150 14.98 14.44 6.68
C VAL A 150 15.06 12.92 6.73
N VAL A 151 13.96 12.24 6.43
CA VAL A 151 13.97 10.83 6.02
C VAL A 151 13.58 10.75 4.56
N VAL A 152 14.37 10.04 3.75
CA VAL A 152 14.05 9.73 2.35
C VAL A 152 13.38 8.37 2.34
N HIS A 153 12.14 8.29 1.89
CA HIS A 153 11.51 7.03 1.50
C HIS A 153 11.77 6.80 0.01
N PHE A 154 12.51 5.75 -0.33
CA PHE A 154 12.71 5.33 -1.71
C PHE A 154 11.47 4.55 -2.18
N SER A 155 10.87 5.00 -3.28
CA SER A 155 9.57 4.51 -3.73
C SER A 155 9.72 3.49 -4.85
N THR A 156 9.97 3.97 -6.08
CA THR A 156 9.96 3.15 -7.28
C THR A 156 11.05 3.62 -8.22
N ARG A 157 11.79 2.69 -8.81
CA ARG A 157 12.85 2.99 -9.78
C ARG A 157 12.25 3.12 -11.18
N GLY A 158 12.30 4.32 -11.76
CA GLY A 158 11.88 4.60 -13.12
C GLY A 158 12.75 3.89 -14.17
N ALA A 159 12.20 3.74 -15.39
CA ALA A 159 12.89 3.08 -16.50
C ALA A 159 14.14 3.85 -16.98
N ASP A 160 14.17 5.16 -16.78
CA ASP A 160 15.30 6.06 -17.02
C ASP A 160 16.40 6.00 -15.92
N GLY A 161 16.22 5.14 -14.92
CA GLY A 161 17.15 4.96 -13.80
C GLY A 161 16.95 5.94 -12.64
N ARG A 162 16.06 6.93 -12.75
CA ARG A 162 15.67 7.80 -11.63
C ARG A 162 14.89 7.01 -10.59
N TRP A 163 14.78 7.57 -9.38
CA TRP A 163 13.98 7.03 -8.30
C TRP A 163 12.91 8.03 -7.92
N ALA A 164 11.66 7.57 -7.89
CA ALA A 164 10.61 8.25 -7.16
C ALA A 164 10.97 8.15 -5.66
N VAL A 165 10.97 9.29 -4.96
CA VAL A 165 11.25 9.38 -3.54
C VAL A 165 10.28 10.34 -2.86
N GLU A 166 9.99 10.09 -1.59
CA GLU A 166 9.29 11.03 -0.72
C GLU A 166 10.26 11.53 0.35
N LEU A 167 10.24 12.84 0.62
CA LEU A 167 10.90 13.39 1.81
C LEU A 167 9.91 13.50 2.95
N ARG A 168 10.31 13.07 4.15
CA ARG A 168 9.53 13.21 5.38
C ARG A 168 10.28 13.97 6.45
N ALA A 169 9.54 14.60 7.34
CA ALA A 169 10.05 15.14 8.59
C ALA A 169 10.29 14.00 9.60
N PRO A 170 11.46 13.89 10.24
CA PRO A 170 11.72 12.87 11.25
C PRO A 170 10.96 13.18 12.56
N GLY A 171 10.17 12.24 13.03
CA GLY A 171 9.42 12.29 14.29
C GLY A 171 10.08 11.51 15.44
N ARG A 172 9.31 11.27 16.50
CA ARG A 172 9.73 10.44 17.65
C ARG A 172 9.67 8.95 17.30
N ALA A 173 10.53 8.13 17.92
CA ALA A 173 10.49 6.66 17.85
C ALA A 173 10.41 6.07 16.42
N GLY A 174 11.12 6.68 15.47
CA GLY A 174 11.19 6.25 14.07
C GLY A 174 10.05 6.77 13.17
N ALA A 175 8.99 7.35 13.74
CA ALA A 175 7.86 7.92 12.99
C ALA A 175 8.32 9.02 12.03
N THR A 176 7.58 9.23 10.95
CA THR A 176 7.86 10.29 9.97
C THR A 176 6.59 11.04 9.58
N GLY A 177 6.65 12.37 9.57
CA GLY A 177 5.52 13.25 9.24
C GLY A 177 5.61 13.80 7.82
N PRO A 178 4.49 14.28 7.24
CA PRO A 178 4.48 14.94 5.94
C PRO A 178 5.50 16.07 5.88
N ARG A 179 6.13 16.22 4.72
CA ARG A 179 7.04 17.33 4.43
C ARG A 179 6.91 17.66 2.94
N PRO A 180 6.76 18.93 2.56
CA PRO A 180 6.94 19.34 1.17
C PRO A 180 8.31 18.90 0.64
N GLY A 181 8.38 18.56 -0.64
CA GLY A 181 9.67 18.34 -1.32
C GLY A 181 10.56 19.59 -1.26
N GLY A 182 11.86 19.40 -1.50
CA GLY A 182 12.73 20.52 -1.82
C GLY A 182 12.44 21.06 -3.23
N PRO A 183 12.89 22.27 -3.57
CA PRO A 183 12.84 22.73 -4.96
C PRO A 183 13.66 21.81 -5.88
N ALA A 184 13.40 21.88 -7.19
CA ALA A 184 14.25 21.25 -8.20
C ALA A 184 15.73 21.63 -8.00
N GLY A 185 16.62 20.64 -8.07
CA GLY A 185 18.05 20.79 -7.77
C GLY A 185 18.41 20.66 -6.28
N ALA A 186 17.45 20.50 -5.37
CA ALA A 186 17.74 20.31 -3.94
C ALA A 186 18.55 19.02 -3.70
N VAL A 187 19.69 19.16 -3.02
CA VAL A 187 20.60 18.05 -2.71
C VAL A 187 20.31 17.50 -1.32
N VAL A 188 19.85 16.25 -1.26
CA VAL A 188 19.77 15.47 -0.03
C VAL A 188 21.13 14.80 0.22
N ARG A 189 21.79 15.17 1.30
CA ARG A 189 23.00 14.49 1.79
C ARG A 189 22.60 13.22 2.52
N LEU A 190 23.11 12.09 2.06
CA LEU A 190 22.87 10.75 2.57
C LEU A 190 24.08 10.22 3.35
N PRO A 191 23.94 9.12 4.12
CA PRO A 191 25.04 8.57 4.91
C PRO A 191 26.20 8.08 4.04
N GLY A 192 27.42 8.14 4.58
CA GLY A 192 28.63 7.72 3.86
C GLY A 192 29.09 8.67 2.75
N GLY A 193 28.75 9.97 2.84
CA GLY A 193 29.17 11.00 1.86
C GLY A 193 28.33 11.03 0.58
N ARG A 194 27.28 10.21 0.51
CA ARG A 194 26.43 10.01 -0.67
C ARG A 194 25.47 11.18 -0.86
N ALA A 195 24.97 11.37 -2.08
CA ALA A 195 24.02 12.43 -2.42
C ALA A 195 22.90 11.94 -3.33
N LEU A 196 21.72 12.55 -3.16
CA LEU A 196 20.54 12.37 -4.01
C LEU A 196 20.02 13.76 -4.38
N VAL A 197 19.83 14.02 -5.67
CA VAL A 197 19.34 15.31 -6.19
C VAL A 197 17.87 15.15 -6.56
N LEU A 198 17.00 16.00 -6.02
CA LEU A 198 15.61 16.10 -6.47
C LEU A 198 15.58 16.81 -7.83
N GLU A 199 14.90 16.24 -8.82
CA GLU A 199 14.82 16.82 -10.17
C GLU A 199 13.47 17.50 -10.38
N GLU A 200 12.36 16.76 -10.25
CA GLU A 200 11.02 17.27 -10.53
C GLU A 200 9.94 16.53 -9.72
N PRO A 201 8.76 17.15 -9.48
CA PRO A 201 7.58 16.49 -8.93
C PRO A 201 7.18 15.22 -9.68
N LEU A 202 6.76 14.18 -8.95
CA LEU A 202 6.05 13.05 -9.55
C LEU A 202 4.57 13.42 -9.69
N GLY A 203 4.18 13.88 -10.88
CA GLY A 203 2.81 14.26 -11.21
C GLY A 203 2.54 15.77 -11.17
N PRO A 204 1.36 16.22 -11.64
CA PRO A 204 1.11 17.61 -12.03
C PRO A 204 0.79 18.57 -10.87
N VAL A 205 1.02 18.18 -9.60
CA VAL A 205 0.47 18.88 -8.43
C VAL A 205 1.52 19.78 -7.77
N ALA A 206 1.18 21.06 -7.59
CA ALA A 206 1.97 21.97 -6.77
C ALA A 206 2.02 21.47 -5.31
N GLY A 207 3.22 21.24 -4.79
CA GLY A 207 3.41 20.62 -3.47
C GLY A 207 3.42 19.09 -3.48
N ALA A 208 3.67 18.44 -4.64
CA ALA A 208 3.78 17.00 -4.74
C ALA A 208 4.67 16.37 -3.66
N ARG A 209 4.15 15.28 -3.08
CA ARG A 209 4.76 14.48 -2.02
C ARG A 209 5.93 13.63 -2.54
N LEU A 210 5.73 13.01 -3.71
CA LEU A 210 6.73 12.22 -4.43
C LEU A 210 7.47 13.07 -5.46
N TRP A 211 8.77 12.81 -5.62
CA TRP A 211 9.67 13.50 -6.53
C TRP A 211 10.52 12.49 -7.30
N TRP A 212 10.76 12.75 -8.59
CA TRP A 212 11.86 12.10 -9.29
C TRP A 212 13.18 12.65 -8.79
N ALA A 213 14.09 11.74 -8.45
CA ALA A 213 15.41 12.07 -7.95
C ALA A 213 16.48 11.16 -8.57
N ARG A 214 17.70 11.69 -8.71
CA ARG A 214 18.84 10.97 -9.27
C ARG A 214 19.98 10.91 -8.27
N THR A 215 20.67 9.79 -8.26
CA THR A 215 21.89 9.57 -7.50
C THR A 215 22.85 8.72 -8.34
N PRO A 216 24.17 8.98 -8.32
CA PRO A 216 25.16 8.08 -8.95
C PRO A 216 25.28 6.74 -8.19
N GLU A 217 24.69 6.66 -7.00
CA GLU A 217 24.77 5.51 -6.11
C GLU A 217 23.93 4.31 -6.60
N ARG A 218 24.46 3.10 -6.43
CA ARG A 218 23.66 1.88 -6.56
C ARG A 218 22.68 1.80 -5.38
N VAL A 219 21.48 2.35 -5.56
CA VAL A 219 20.45 2.46 -4.50
C VAL A 219 20.21 1.15 -3.72
N PRO A 220 20.12 -0.05 -4.33
CA PRO A 220 19.98 -1.30 -3.57
C PRO A 220 21.10 -1.56 -2.54
N GLU A 221 22.32 -1.09 -2.79
CA GLU A 221 23.45 -1.18 -1.84
C GLU A 221 23.37 -0.11 -0.74
N LEU A 222 22.95 1.11 -1.09
CA LEU A 222 22.64 2.18 -0.13
C LEU A 222 21.57 1.70 0.87
N LEU A 223 20.45 1.17 0.36
CA LEU A 223 19.34 0.68 1.18
C LEU A 223 19.79 -0.48 2.08
N ARG A 224 20.52 -1.47 1.56
CA ARG A 224 21.06 -2.59 2.37
C ARG A 224 21.99 -2.13 3.50
N ARG A 225 22.73 -1.02 3.33
CA ARG A 225 23.73 -0.55 4.31
C ARG A 225 23.20 0.48 5.31
N TYR A 226 22.27 1.33 4.90
CA TYR A 226 21.83 2.50 5.68
C TYR A 226 20.31 2.65 5.81
N GLY A 227 19.55 1.79 5.15
CA GLY A 227 18.10 1.81 5.15
C GLY A 227 17.48 1.03 6.32
N ARG A 228 16.21 1.32 6.57
CA ARG A 228 15.28 0.53 7.39
C ARG A 228 13.94 0.43 6.67
N PRO A 229 13.01 -0.48 7.06
CA PRO A 229 11.66 -0.49 6.51
C PRO A 229 10.97 0.87 6.70
N ILE A 230 9.99 1.18 5.86
CA ILE A 230 9.09 2.31 6.13
C ILE A 230 8.21 1.94 7.34
N ARG A 231 8.21 2.81 8.36
CA ARG A 231 7.44 2.59 9.59
C ARG A 231 6.00 3.05 9.37
N TYR A 232 5.05 2.12 9.47
CA TYR A 232 3.63 2.45 9.43
C TYR A 232 3.24 3.38 10.58
N GLY A 233 2.40 4.38 10.29
CA GLY A 233 2.03 5.43 11.25
C GLY A 233 1.42 4.88 12.54
N TYR A 234 0.54 3.88 12.42
CA TYR A 234 -0.18 3.25 13.53
C TYR A 234 0.70 2.40 14.46
N THR A 235 1.92 2.04 14.04
CA THR A 235 2.81 1.20 14.86
C THR A 235 3.40 1.97 16.03
N GLU A 236 3.77 1.28 17.11
CA GLU A 236 4.41 1.90 18.28
C GLU A 236 5.87 2.31 18.00
N ARG A 237 6.59 1.51 17.20
CA ARG A 237 8.04 1.64 16.98
C ARG A 237 8.45 1.02 15.64
N ASP A 238 9.64 1.37 15.16
CA ASP A 238 10.30 0.67 14.04
C ASP A 238 10.29 -0.85 14.28
N GLN A 239 9.98 -1.61 13.22
CA GLN A 239 9.98 -3.06 13.23
C GLN A 239 11.14 -3.60 12.37
N PRO A 240 11.72 -4.78 12.68
CA PRO A 240 12.82 -5.34 11.90
C PRO A 240 12.35 -5.71 10.50
N LEU A 241 13.24 -5.65 9.50
CA LEU A 241 12.91 -5.97 8.09
C LEU A 241 12.34 -7.40 7.90
N SER A 242 12.64 -8.33 8.79
CA SER A 242 12.00 -9.66 8.83
C SER A 242 10.48 -9.61 9.07
N ALA A 243 9.99 -8.63 9.83
CA ALA A 243 8.57 -8.45 10.08
C ALA A 243 7.80 -8.02 8.81
N TYR A 244 8.49 -7.40 7.85
CA TYR A 244 7.94 -6.94 6.56
C TYR A 244 8.14 -7.93 5.41
N ARG A 245 8.69 -9.12 5.67
CA ARG A 245 8.91 -10.14 4.64
C ARG A 245 7.83 -11.21 4.71
N THR A 246 7.30 -11.61 3.56
CA THR A 246 6.44 -12.77 3.38
C THR A 246 7.30 -14.01 3.10
N VAL A 247 6.74 -15.21 3.26
CA VAL A 247 7.43 -16.47 2.88
C VAL A 247 7.55 -16.64 1.35
N PHE A 248 6.85 -15.82 0.57
CA PHE A 248 6.89 -15.83 -0.90
C PHE A 248 7.93 -14.86 -1.49
N ALA A 249 8.59 -14.05 -0.67
CA ALA A 249 9.51 -13.02 -1.12
C ALA A 249 10.77 -13.62 -1.79
N THR A 250 10.96 -13.34 -3.08
CA THR A 250 12.12 -13.79 -3.87
C THR A 250 13.06 -12.62 -4.19
N PRO A 251 14.39 -12.76 -4.07
CA PRO A 251 15.34 -11.76 -4.54
C PRO A 251 15.24 -11.53 -6.06
N SER A 252 15.24 -10.27 -6.48
CA SER A 252 15.41 -9.85 -7.87
C SER A 252 16.90 -9.76 -8.24
N GLN A 253 17.23 -9.94 -9.52
CA GLN A 253 18.61 -9.86 -10.01
C GLN A 253 19.19 -8.44 -9.94
N ASP A 254 18.37 -7.41 -10.18
CA ASP A 254 18.76 -6.00 -10.15
C ASP A 254 18.68 -5.37 -8.75
N GLY A 255 18.20 -6.12 -7.75
CA GLY A 255 17.96 -5.64 -6.39
C GLY A 255 16.73 -4.74 -6.24
N SER A 256 15.83 -4.72 -7.23
CA SER A 256 14.48 -4.15 -7.11
C SER A 256 13.60 -4.91 -6.11
N GLY A 257 12.52 -4.29 -5.69
CA GLY A 257 11.60 -4.79 -4.69
C GLY A 257 10.59 -3.69 -4.35
N SER A 258 9.67 -3.99 -3.45
CA SER A 258 8.69 -3.01 -3.00
C SER A 258 9.27 -2.10 -1.90
N ALA A 259 8.87 -0.84 -1.87
CA ALA A 259 8.93 -0.04 -0.65
C ALA A 259 7.93 -0.57 0.40
N GLU A 260 6.75 -1.00 -0.05
CA GLU A 260 5.65 -1.47 0.80
C GLU A 260 5.43 -2.99 0.77
N MET A 261 5.07 -3.60 1.90
CA MET A 261 4.90 -5.06 1.99
C MET A 261 3.64 -5.55 1.25
N PRO A 262 3.70 -6.68 0.51
CA PRO A 262 2.50 -7.42 0.09
C PRO A 262 1.87 -8.12 1.31
N SER A 263 1.23 -7.33 2.17
CA SER A 263 0.87 -7.67 3.56
C SER A 263 -0.08 -8.86 3.72
N ALA A 264 -0.99 -9.09 2.77
CA ALA A 264 -1.87 -10.26 2.79
C ALA A 264 -1.11 -11.61 2.74
N GLY A 265 0.09 -11.62 2.16
CA GLY A 265 0.98 -12.78 2.15
C GLY A 265 1.79 -12.97 3.44
N ARG A 266 1.66 -12.06 4.40
CA ARG A 266 2.45 -12.04 5.64
C ARG A 266 2.13 -13.22 6.58
N PRO A 267 0.86 -13.57 6.88
CA PRO A 267 0.60 -14.57 7.91
C PRO A 267 1.03 -16.00 7.51
N PHE A 268 1.27 -16.26 6.22
CA PHE A 268 1.75 -17.56 5.75
C PHE A 268 3.10 -17.95 6.38
N THR A 269 3.16 -19.19 6.85
CA THR A 269 4.38 -19.89 7.29
C THR A 269 4.73 -21.00 6.31
N ALA A 270 6.00 -21.44 6.29
CA ALA A 270 6.43 -22.54 5.42
C ALA A 270 5.66 -23.84 5.71
N ALA A 271 5.32 -24.09 6.98
CA ALA A 271 4.48 -25.21 7.40
C ALA A 271 3.06 -25.12 6.82
N LEU A 272 2.43 -23.94 6.87
CA LEU A 272 1.10 -23.71 6.31
C LEU A 272 1.09 -23.89 4.78
N VAL A 273 2.09 -23.32 4.08
CA VAL A 273 2.24 -23.49 2.62
C VAL A 273 2.41 -24.96 2.25
N ALA A 274 3.25 -25.71 2.97
CA ALA A 274 3.40 -27.15 2.76
C ALA A 274 2.10 -27.93 3.04
N GLY A 275 1.31 -27.53 4.05
CA GLY A 275 0.00 -28.11 4.35
C GLY A 275 -1.04 -27.86 3.25
N LEU A 276 -1.04 -26.66 2.66
CA LEU A 276 -1.88 -26.29 1.51
C LEU A 276 -1.51 -27.11 0.27
N VAL A 277 -0.23 -27.18 -0.08
CA VAL A 277 0.26 -27.99 -1.22
C VAL A 277 -0.11 -29.48 -1.06
N ARG A 278 0.03 -30.04 0.15
CA ARG A 278 -0.39 -31.43 0.45
C ARG A 278 -1.90 -31.68 0.28
N ARG A 279 -2.73 -30.63 0.36
CA ARG A 279 -4.18 -30.68 0.10
C ARG A 279 -4.54 -30.42 -1.36
N GLY A 280 -3.55 -30.34 -2.26
CA GLY A 280 -3.78 -30.07 -3.69
C GLY A 280 -4.05 -28.60 -4.02
N VAL A 281 -3.74 -27.67 -3.11
CA VAL A 281 -3.79 -26.23 -3.39
C VAL A 281 -2.54 -25.82 -4.16
N LEU A 282 -2.74 -25.10 -5.26
CA LEU A 282 -1.71 -24.67 -6.19
C LEU A 282 -1.21 -23.27 -5.81
N PHE A 283 0.03 -22.93 -6.17
CA PHE A 283 0.59 -21.59 -5.96
C PHE A 283 1.12 -21.02 -7.28
N ALA A 284 0.75 -19.79 -7.58
CA ALA A 284 1.11 -19.10 -8.82
C ALA A 284 1.85 -17.78 -8.50
N PRO A 285 3.19 -17.73 -8.63
CA PRO A 285 3.98 -16.56 -8.29
C PRO A 285 3.91 -15.48 -9.37
N LEU A 286 3.74 -14.22 -8.95
CA LEU A 286 3.95 -13.03 -9.79
C LEU A 286 4.73 -11.98 -8.99
N SER A 287 5.17 -10.90 -9.63
CA SER A 287 5.72 -9.75 -8.92
C SER A 287 4.95 -8.47 -9.22
N LEU A 288 4.78 -7.64 -8.20
CA LEU A 288 4.45 -6.23 -8.35
C LEU A 288 5.22 -5.46 -7.27
N HIS A 289 6.11 -4.57 -7.72
CA HIS A 289 6.97 -3.75 -6.88
C HIS A 289 6.24 -2.47 -6.47
N THR A 290 5.48 -2.58 -5.38
CA THR A 290 4.75 -1.47 -4.77
C THR A 290 5.70 -0.41 -4.25
N GLY A 291 5.46 0.85 -4.59
CA GLY A 291 6.19 1.97 -3.99
C GLY A 291 5.49 2.53 -2.74
N VAL A 292 5.80 3.76 -2.36
CA VAL A 292 5.26 4.44 -1.17
C VAL A 292 3.85 4.94 -1.43
N ALA A 293 2.86 4.17 -1.01
CA ALA A 293 1.51 4.68 -0.80
C ALA A 293 1.48 5.61 0.42
N SER A 294 0.71 6.69 0.37
CA SER A 294 0.31 7.42 1.58
C SER A 294 -1.21 7.46 1.68
N ALA A 295 -1.74 6.88 2.76
CA ALA A 295 -3.13 7.01 3.14
C ALA A 295 -3.52 8.48 3.42
N GLU A 296 -2.55 9.35 3.71
CA GLU A 296 -2.79 10.77 4.02
C GLU A 296 -3.32 11.56 2.81
N ALA A 297 -3.08 11.09 1.58
CA ALA A 297 -3.25 11.89 0.36
C ALA A 297 -4.28 11.34 -0.64
N HIS A 298 -4.82 10.13 -0.43
CA HIS A 298 -5.82 9.49 -1.31
C HIS A 298 -5.41 9.46 -2.80
N GLU A 299 -4.11 9.42 -3.06
CA GLU A 299 -3.53 9.49 -4.40
C GLU A 299 -3.93 8.24 -5.22
N PRO A 300 -4.31 8.38 -6.51
CA PRO A 300 -4.42 7.23 -7.40
C PRO A 300 -3.04 6.56 -7.53
N PRO A 301 -2.97 5.23 -7.75
CA PRO A 301 -1.69 4.56 -7.95
C PRO A 301 -1.00 5.13 -9.19
N TYR A 302 0.19 5.67 -9.01
CA TYR A 302 1.11 5.92 -10.12
C TYR A 302 1.64 4.58 -10.65
N PRO A 303 2.24 4.54 -11.85
CA PRO A 303 2.67 3.28 -12.46
C PRO A 303 3.69 2.52 -11.60
N GLU A 304 3.41 1.24 -11.35
CA GLU A 304 4.28 0.32 -10.61
C GLU A 304 4.77 -0.82 -11.48
N ARG A 305 6.02 -1.27 -11.30
CA ARG A 305 6.59 -2.35 -12.12
C ARG A 305 6.00 -3.70 -11.70
N PHE A 306 5.53 -4.48 -12.66
CA PHE A 306 4.98 -5.81 -12.43
C PHE A 306 5.49 -6.82 -13.46
N ALA A 307 5.46 -8.11 -13.09
CA ALA A 307 5.66 -9.21 -14.02
C ALA A 307 4.75 -10.40 -13.67
N VAL A 308 4.09 -10.95 -14.70
CA VAL A 308 3.32 -12.20 -14.66
C VAL A 308 4.05 -13.22 -15.55
N PRO A 309 4.76 -14.20 -14.96
CA PRO A 309 5.49 -15.22 -15.71
C PRO A 309 4.57 -16.10 -16.58
N ALA A 310 5.11 -16.66 -17.67
CA ALA A 310 4.39 -17.58 -18.54
C ALA A 310 3.80 -18.79 -17.78
N ALA A 311 4.54 -19.35 -16.82
CA ALA A 311 4.07 -20.46 -15.98
C ALA A 311 2.84 -20.08 -15.13
N THR A 312 2.79 -18.85 -14.62
CA THR A 312 1.67 -18.32 -13.84
C THR A 312 0.45 -18.05 -14.72
N ALA A 313 0.67 -17.45 -15.90
CA ALA A 313 -0.39 -17.27 -16.89
C ALA A 313 -0.99 -18.62 -17.33
N TRP A 314 -0.13 -19.61 -17.63
CA TRP A 314 -0.54 -20.96 -17.99
C TRP A 314 -1.34 -21.64 -16.87
N LEU A 315 -0.83 -21.63 -15.63
CA LEU A 315 -1.47 -22.30 -14.50
C LEU A 315 -2.85 -21.70 -14.17
N VAL A 316 -2.95 -20.37 -14.16
CA VAL A 316 -4.22 -19.66 -13.93
C VAL A 316 -5.21 -19.94 -15.05
N ASN A 317 -4.78 -19.95 -16.32
CA ASN A 317 -5.65 -20.32 -17.43
C ASN A 317 -6.06 -21.79 -17.40
N ALA A 318 -5.17 -22.71 -16.99
CA ALA A 318 -5.46 -24.14 -16.89
C ALA A 318 -6.53 -24.43 -15.82
N VAL A 319 -6.40 -23.82 -14.63
CA VAL A 319 -7.43 -23.90 -13.57
C VAL A 319 -8.77 -23.31 -14.05
N ARG A 320 -8.75 -22.16 -14.73
CA ARG A 320 -9.95 -21.53 -15.31
C ARG A 320 -10.54 -22.26 -16.52
N ALA A 321 -9.77 -23.12 -17.19
CA ALA A 321 -10.26 -23.98 -18.27
C ALA A 321 -10.87 -25.28 -17.73
N ALA A 322 -10.28 -25.86 -16.68
CA ALA A 322 -10.74 -27.11 -16.06
C ALA A 322 -12.15 -27.00 -15.46
N ARG A 323 -12.57 -25.81 -15.01
CA ARG A 323 -13.93 -25.53 -14.53
C ARG A 323 -14.97 -25.34 -15.65
N GLY A 324 -14.52 -25.10 -16.89
CA GLY A 324 -15.41 -24.75 -18.00
C GLY A 324 -16.26 -23.50 -17.71
N GLY A 325 -17.57 -23.61 -17.94
CA GLY A 325 -18.54 -22.56 -17.65
C GLY A 325 -19.09 -22.56 -16.22
N ASP A 326 -18.89 -23.64 -15.46
CA ASP A 326 -19.39 -23.82 -14.10
C ASP A 326 -18.34 -23.30 -13.10
N ARG A 327 -18.68 -22.24 -12.35
CA ARG A 327 -17.75 -21.64 -11.38
C ARG A 327 -17.74 -22.37 -10.03
N ALA A 328 -18.71 -23.24 -9.76
CA ALA A 328 -18.80 -24.05 -8.55
C ALA A 328 -18.05 -25.40 -8.69
N ALA A 329 -18.00 -25.97 -9.89
CA ALA A 329 -17.44 -27.31 -10.15
C ALA A 329 -15.92 -27.38 -10.41
N GLY A 330 -15.15 -26.31 -10.18
CA GLY A 330 -13.70 -26.31 -10.42
C GLY A 330 -12.89 -25.44 -9.48
N GLY A 331 -11.57 -25.43 -9.71
CA GLY A 331 -10.63 -24.64 -8.92
C GLY A 331 -10.80 -23.13 -9.12
N ARG A 332 -10.63 -22.36 -8.04
CA ARG A 332 -10.75 -20.90 -8.02
C ARG A 332 -9.39 -20.23 -8.09
N VAL A 333 -9.34 -19.07 -8.72
CA VAL A 333 -8.19 -18.18 -8.73
C VAL A 333 -8.33 -17.19 -7.58
N ILE A 334 -7.60 -17.45 -6.50
CA ILE A 334 -7.64 -16.64 -5.28
C ILE A 334 -6.39 -15.77 -5.24
N ALA A 335 -6.56 -14.45 -5.35
CA ALA A 335 -5.46 -13.50 -5.22
C ALA A 335 -5.07 -13.32 -3.74
N VAL A 336 -3.78 -13.37 -3.44
CA VAL A 336 -3.24 -13.06 -2.11
C VAL A 336 -2.77 -11.60 -2.11
N GLY A 337 -3.71 -10.71 -1.79
CA GLY A 337 -3.53 -9.26 -1.71
C GLY A 337 -3.98 -8.49 -2.96
N THR A 338 -4.35 -7.23 -2.76
CA THR A 338 -4.77 -6.28 -3.81
C THR A 338 -3.70 -6.07 -4.88
N THR A 339 -2.41 -6.20 -4.52
CA THR A 339 -1.29 -6.15 -5.47
C THR A 339 -1.28 -7.34 -6.44
N ALA A 340 -1.65 -8.54 -5.98
CA ALA A 340 -1.78 -9.71 -6.84
C ALA A 340 -2.97 -9.58 -7.80
N VAL A 341 -4.09 -9.00 -7.34
CA VAL A 341 -5.23 -8.65 -8.21
C VAL A 341 -4.76 -7.70 -9.33
N ARG A 342 -4.12 -6.56 -8.99
CA ARG A 342 -3.68 -5.57 -9.99
C ARG A 342 -2.73 -6.16 -11.03
N ALA A 343 -1.72 -6.92 -10.61
CA ALA A 343 -0.78 -7.55 -11.53
C ALA A 343 -1.47 -8.55 -12.49
N LEU A 344 -2.31 -9.42 -11.95
CA LEU A 344 -3.01 -10.45 -12.73
C LEU A 344 -4.05 -9.85 -13.68
N GLU A 345 -4.81 -8.85 -13.23
CA GLU A 345 -5.81 -8.13 -14.01
C GLU A 345 -5.20 -7.19 -15.07
N SER A 346 -3.93 -6.81 -14.92
CA SER A 346 -3.16 -6.08 -15.95
C SER A 346 -2.63 -7.02 -17.04
N ALA A 347 -2.37 -8.28 -16.70
CA ALA A 347 -1.98 -9.33 -17.64
C ALA A 347 -3.18 -10.01 -18.34
N ALA A 348 -4.41 -9.63 -17.99
CA ALA A 348 -5.65 -10.22 -18.49
C ALA A 348 -6.20 -9.46 -19.70
N GLY A 349 -6.37 -10.15 -20.83
CA GLY A 349 -7.03 -9.60 -22.01
C GLY A 349 -8.52 -9.32 -21.79
N ALA A 350 -9.15 -8.67 -22.77
CA ALA A 350 -10.61 -8.47 -22.80
C ALA A 350 -11.38 -9.82 -22.89
N ASP A 351 -10.72 -10.85 -23.43
CA ASP A 351 -11.17 -12.25 -23.45
C ASP A 351 -11.07 -12.95 -22.08
N GLY A 352 -10.54 -12.28 -21.05
CA GLY A 352 -10.30 -12.87 -19.74
C GLY A 352 -9.21 -13.94 -19.73
N VAL A 353 -8.35 -13.99 -20.75
CA VAL A 353 -7.19 -14.90 -20.80
C VAL A 353 -5.96 -14.16 -20.27
N VAL A 354 -5.29 -14.76 -19.27
CA VAL A 354 -4.02 -14.23 -18.74
C VAL A 354 -2.90 -14.52 -19.71
N ARG A 355 -2.04 -13.54 -19.96
CA ARG A 355 -0.85 -13.68 -20.82
C ARG A 355 0.41 -13.42 -20.00
N GLN A 356 1.56 -13.88 -20.49
CA GLN A 356 2.83 -13.42 -19.95
C GLN A 356 2.92 -11.90 -20.16
N ALA A 357 3.28 -11.16 -19.13
CA ALA A 357 3.45 -9.72 -19.20
C ALA A 357 4.57 -9.27 -18.26
N GLU A 358 5.36 -8.28 -18.67
CA GLU A 358 6.22 -7.48 -17.79
C GLU A 358 6.11 -6.02 -18.24
N GLY A 359 6.11 -5.09 -17.29
CA GLY A 359 6.05 -3.67 -17.57
C GLY A 359 5.55 -2.88 -16.38
N TRP A 360 4.70 -1.90 -16.66
CA TRP A 360 4.16 -0.94 -15.70
C TRP A 360 2.64 -1.08 -15.61
N THR A 361 2.09 -0.99 -14.40
CA THR A 361 0.64 -0.95 -14.16
C THR A 361 0.24 0.20 -13.27
N ASP A 362 -0.63 1.05 -13.79
CA ASP A 362 -1.42 2.09 -13.12
C ASP A 362 -2.87 1.61 -12.91
N LEU A 363 -3.15 0.32 -13.11
CA LEU A 363 -4.51 -0.21 -13.13
C LEU A 363 -5.24 0.02 -11.80
N VAL A 364 -6.32 0.80 -11.88
CA VAL A 364 -7.32 0.95 -10.81
C VAL A 364 -8.47 -0.01 -11.08
N VAL A 365 -8.72 -0.93 -10.14
CA VAL A 365 -9.89 -1.83 -10.17
C VAL A 365 -11.02 -1.16 -9.40
N THR A 366 -12.18 -1.04 -10.03
CA THR A 366 -13.39 -0.41 -9.48
C THR A 366 -14.62 -1.29 -9.75
N PRO A 367 -15.74 -1.12 -9.02
CA PRO A 367 -16.94 -1.94 -9.23
C PRO A 367 -17.48 -1.84 -10.67
N ARG A 368 -17.32 -0.68 -11.33
CA ARG A 368 -17.71 -0.47 -12.74
C ARG A 368 -16.85 -1.25 -13.72
N ARG A 369 -15.58 -1.53 -13.39
CA ARG A 369 -14.68 -2.38 -14.20
C ARG A 369 -14.91 -3.86 -13.90
N GLY A 370 -15.13 -4.20 -12.63
CA GLY A 370 -15.06 -5.57 -12.12
C GLY A 370 -13.65 -6.17 -12.20
N VAL A 371 -13.57 -7.48 -11.96
CA VAL A 371 -12.42 -8.36 -12.23
C VAL A 371 -12.78 -9.39 -13.31
N ARG A 372 -11.80 -9.91 -14.04
CA ARG A 372 -12.00 -10.89 -15.14
C ARG A 372 -11.48 -12.29 -14.80
N VAL A 373 -10.44 -12.35 -13.96
CA VAL A 373 -9.65 -13.56 -13.71
C VAL A 373 -9.79 -14.05 -12.29
N VAL A 374 -9.78 -13.12 -11.33
CA VAL A 374 -9.84 -13.40 -9.90
C VAL A 374 -11.25 -13.79 -9.49
N ASP A 375 -11.40 -14.94 -8.85
CA ASP A 375 -12.68 -15.39 -8.28
C ASP A 375 -12.77 -15.11 -6.77
N GLY A 376 -11.64 -14.98 -6.08
CA GLY A 376 -11.57 -14.70 -4.64
C GLY A 376 -10.34 -13.91 -4.22
N LEU A 377 -10.38 -13.32 -3.03
CA LEU A 377 -9.33 -12.43 -2.53
C LEU A 377 -9.05 -12.71 -1.04
N LEU A 378 -7.81 -13.05 -0.72
CA LEU A 378 -7.29 -12.99 0.63
C LEU A 378 -6.59 -11.64 0.84
N THR A 379 -7.05 -10.83 1.79
CA THR A 379 -6.58 -9.45 2.01
C THR A 379 -6.50 -9.12 3.51
N GLY A 380 -5.77 -8.07 3.88
CA GLY A 380 -6.00 -7.41 5.18
C GLY A 380 -7.29 -6.58 5.18
N LEU A 381 -7.67 -6.07 6.35
CA LEU A 381 -8.77 -5.09 6.51
C LEU A 381 -8.25 -3.66 6.25
N HIS A 382 -8.97 -2.89 5.43
CA HIS A 382 -8.60 -1.56 4.93
C HIS A 382 -9.63 -0.50 5.32
N GLU A 383 -9.22 0.69 5.73
CA GLU A 383 -10.13 1.78 6.12
C GLU A 383 -11.08 2.25 4.98
N PRO A 384 -12.30 2.77 5.28
CA PRO A 384 -13.33 3.20 4.31
C PRO A 384 -12.84 4.09 3.17
N GLU A 385 -11.86 4.93 3.47
CA GLU A 385 -11.33 5.94 2.58
C GLU A 385 -10.24 5.39 1.64
N ALA A 386 -9.76 4.16 1.87
CA ALA A 386 -8.74 3.54 1.03
C ALA A 386 -9.27 3.12 -0.35
N SER A 387 -8.56 3.48 -1.41
CA SER A 387 -8.85 3.07 -2.80
C SER A 387 -8.94 1.55 -3.01
N HIS A 388 -8.36 0.76 -2.10
CA HIS A 388 -8.51 -0.69 -2.03
C HIS A 388 -9.97 -1.15 -1.89
N LEU A 389 -10.86 -0.41 -1.25
CA LEU A 389 -12.24 -0.85 -1.06
C LEU A 389 -13.04 -0.91 -2.35
N LEU A 390 -12.74 -0.05 -3.33
CA LEU A 390 -13.33 -0.15 -4.67
C LEU A 390 -12.94 -1.47 -5.37
N MET A 391 -11.75 -2.01 -5.07
CA MET A 391 -11.31 -3.31 -5.55
C MET A 391 -11.94 -4.47 -4.76
N LEU A 392 -12.05 -4.35 -3.43
CA LEU A 392 -12.75 -5.36 -2.62
C LEU A 392 -14.22 -5.45 -3.00
N GLU A 393 -14.90 -4.32 -3.24
CA GLU A 393 -16.28 -4.27 -3.73
C GLU A 393 -16.38 -4.85 -5.15
N ALA A 394 -15.39 -4.64 -6.02
CA ALA A 394 -15.34 -5.24 -7.36
C ALA A 394 -15.14 -6.78 -7.36
N VAL A 395 -14.68 -7.36 -6.26
CA VAL A 395 -14.52 -8.82 -6.08
C VAL A 395 -15.69 -9.42 -5.31
N ALA A 396 -16.09 -8.81 -4.19
CA ALA A 396 -17.11 -9.34 -3.26
C ALA A 396 -18.54 -8.95 -3.64
N GLY A 397 -18.73 -7.80 -4.28
CA GLY A 397 -19.98 -7.04 -4.23
C GLY A 397 -20.15 -6.26 -2.92
N ARG A 398 -20.94 -5.18 -2.97
CA ARG A 398 -21.12 -4.22 -1.87
C ARG A 398 -21.64 -4.85 -0.58
N GLU A 399 -22.64 -5.74 -0.70
CA GLU A 399 -23.34 -6.29 0.46
C GLU A 399 -22.49 -7.32 1.23
N ALA A 400 -21.80 -8.21 0.50
CA ALA A 400 -20.85 -9.16 1.08
C ALA A 400 -19.72 -8.44 1.83
N LEU A 401 -19.18 -7.36 1.24
CA LEU A 401 -18.17 -6.54 1.88
C LEU A 401 -18.70 -5.83 3.14
N ARG A 402 -19.92 -5.29 3.08
CA ARG A 402 -20.59 -4.62 4.21
C ARG A 402 -20.78 -5.55 5.39
N LEU A 403 -21.37 -6.71 5.17
CA LEU A 403 -21.60 -7.73 6.20
C LEU A 403 -20.28 -8.23 6.80
N GLY A 404 -19.26 -8.46 5.97
CA GLY A 404 -17.92 -8.82 6.44
C GLY A 404 -17.30 -7.75 7.33
N TYR A 405 -17.38 -6.47 6.95
CA TYR A 405 -16.80 -5.36 7.70
C TYR A 405 -17.54 -5.06 9.01
N GLU A 406 -18.87 -5.16 9.01
CA GLU A 406 -19.67 -5.06 10.23
C GLU A 406 -19.32 -6.17 11.22
N ALA A 407 -19.23 -7.42 10.75
CA ALA A 407 -18.80 -8.55 11.58
C ALA A 407 -17.35 -8.37 12.09
N ALA A 408 -16.43 -7.88 11.26
CA ALA A 408 -15.04 -7.59 11.66
C ALA A 408 -14.96 -6.56 12.80
N LEU A 409 -15.80 -5.52 12.76
CA LEU A 409 -15.87 -4.47 13.78
C LEU A 409 -16.53 -4.98 15.07
N GLN A 410 -17.65 -5.69 14.96
CA GLN A 410 -18.35 -6.31 16.10
C GLN A 410 -17.43 -7.27 16.85
N GLU A 411 -16.73 -8.14 16.11
CA GLU A 411 -15.78 -9.11 16.65
C GLU A 411 -14.42 -8.51 17.02
N ARG A 412 -14.17 -7.22 16.75
CA ARG A 412 -12.93 -6.51 17.10
C ARG A 412 -11.68 -7.12 16.45
N TYR A 413 -11.78 -7.47 15.16
CA TYR A 413 -10.62 -7.83 14.35
C TYR A 413 -9.58 -6.71 14.33
N LEU A 414 -8.31 -7.07 14.16
CA LEU A 414 -7.19 -6.13 14.05
C LEU A 414 -6.96 -5.70 12.59
N TRP A 415 -6.64 -4.43 12.37
CA TRP A 415 -6.57 -3.79 11.05
C TRP A 415 -5.14 -3.48 10.61
N HIS A 416 -4.98 -3.12 9.33
CA HIS A 416 -3.71 -2.76 8.65
C HIS A 416 -2.75 -3.95 8.43
N GLU A 417 -1.53 -3.69 7.96
CA GLU A 417 -0.58 -4.68 7.42
C GLU A 417 -0.05 -5.71 8.44
N PHE A 418 -0.24 -5.47 9.74
CA PHE A 418 0.08 -6.39 10.83
C PHE A 418 -1.16 -6.97 11.55
N GLY A 419 -2.35 -6.70 11.01
CA GLY A 419 -3.63 -7.13 11.55
C GLY A 419 -4.04 -8.52 11.09
N ASP A 420 -5.35 -8.75 11.21
CA ASP A 420 -6.04 -9.96 10.78
C ASP A 420 -6.35 -9.90 9.28
N VAL A 421 -6.79 -11.03 8.73
CA VAL A 421 -7.05 -11.17 7.28
C VAL A 421 -8.49 -11.59 6.99
N HIS A 422 -8.96 -11.20 5.81
CA HIS A 422 -10.27 -11.48 5.25
C HIS A 422 -10.11 -12.26 3.96
N LEU A 423 -10.69 -13.47 3.91
CA LEU A 423 -10.84 -14.29 2.73
C LEU A 423 -12.25 -14.08 2.16
N ILE A 424 -12.31 -13.45 1.00
CA ILE A 424 -13.51 -13.21 0.21
C ILE A 424 -13.56 -14.30 -0.86
N LEU A 425 -14.65 -15.07 -0.88
CA LEU A 425 -14.92 -16.13 -1.84
C LEU A 425 -16.33 -15.97 -2.42
N PRO A 426 -16.57 -16.49 -3.64
CA PRO A 426 -17.89 -16.41 -4.26
C PRO A 426 -18.90 -17.22 -3.42
N ASP A 427 -20.17 -16.90 -3.63
CA ASP A 427 -21.27 -17.73 -3.16
C ASP A 427 -21.21 -19.09 -3.89
N GLU A 428 -21.13 -20.18 -3.12
CA GLU A 428 -21.02 -21.54 -3.65
C GLU A 428 -22.38 -22.20 -3.89
N GLU A 429 -23.48 -21.61 -3.40
CA GLU A 429 -24.85 -22.16 -3.50
C GLU A 429 -25.61 -21.67 -4.75
N ARG A 430 -25.11 -20.61 -5.40
CA ARG A 430 -25.82 -19.93 -6.51
C ARG A 430 -25.75 -20.59 -7.88
N ASP A 431 -24.76 -21.46 -8.10
CA ASP A 431 -24.51 -22.13 -9.39
C ASP A 431 -24.85 -23.63 -9.38
N ALA A 432 -25.58 -24.13 -8.38
CA ALA A 432 -26.13 -25.49 -8.41
C ALA A 432 -27.43 -25.54 -9.25
N PRO A 433 -27.44 -26.19 -10.44
CA PRO A 433 -28.68 -26.33 -11.21
C PRO A 433 -29.63 -27.32 -10.53
N ASN A 434 -30.67 -26.78 -9.88
CA ASN A 434 -31.85 -27.49 -9.37
C ASN A 434 -31.61 -28.68 -8.43
N CYS A 435 -31.82 -28.45 -7.12
CA CYS A 435 -32.33 -29.47 -6.22
C CYS A 435 -33.61 -28.97 -5.54
N PHE A 436 -34.66 -28.77 -6.35
CA PHE A 436 -36.01 -28.79 -5.79
C PHE A 436 -36.31 -30.21 -5.30
N SER A 437 -36.98 -30.28 -4.15
CA SER A 437 -37.32 -31.51 -3.44
C SER A 437 -38.08 -32.52 -4.30
N ASN A 438 -37.50 -33.72 -4.46
CA ASN A 438 -38.31 -34.92 -4.63
C ASN A 438 -38.66 -35.45 -3.23
N GLU A 439 -39.70 -34.89 -2.63
CA GLU A 439 -40.43 -35.56 -1.55
C GLU A 439 -41.69 -36.20 -2.15
N TRP A 440 -41.68 -37.54 -2.15
CA TRP A 440 -42.74 -38.54 -2.39
C TRP A 440 -44.00 -38.15 -3.18
#